data_AF-A0A510KUH1-F1
#
_entry.id   AF-A0A510KUH1-F1
#
_cell.length_a   1.000
_cell.length_b   1.000
_cell.length_c   1.000
_cell.angle_alpha   90.00
_cell.angle_beta   90.00
_cell.angle_gamma   90.00
#
_symmetry.space_group_name_H-M   'P 1'
#
loop_
_entity.id
_entity.type
_entity.pdbx_description
1 polymer ?
#
loop_
_entity_poly.entity_id
_entity_poly.type
_entity_poly.pdbx_seq_one_letter_code
_entity_poly.pdbx_strand_id
1 'polypeptide(L)'
;MKSKILLIFSIFILSFNVFSNSNPNSNEKFKLAKSYLEQKEYVKAEKIYLELAKKKDVHAIYNLGYLYMEQGKIIEGEKYYKIAADMGYDDAMFNLAMFYDRQKNYDKEKFYLEKLAAKNQNDAIFQLAIIYRQEGNYQKADELYNRLLKEKYQESEVFYNLGISCYYQKKYDEAEKYFLKAIELGNNDDPEYNLGILYKVQEKFAQAKKYLIPLAQKGKVDAMINVGAIYRDEKDYSNAKKYYKMAMDRGSREAEVEYNTILILEEHGL
;
A
#
# COMPACT_ATOMS: atom_id res chain seq x y z
N MET A 1 -27.27 -1.05 -9.58
CA MET A 1 -27.43 -0.45 -8.24
C MET A 1 -26.09 -0.48 -7.53
N LYS A 2 -25.44 0.68 -7.36
CA LYS A 2 -24.13 0.79 -6.72
C LYS A 2 -24.30 0.67 -5.20
N SER A 3 -23.76 -0.40 -4.62
CA SER A 3 -23.68 -0.58 -3.17
C SER A 3 -22.68 0.44 -2.60
N LYS A 4 -23.16 1.35 -1.75
CA LYS A 4 -22.33 2.23 -0.93
C LYS A 4 -21.75 1.38 0.21
N ILE A 5 -20.48 1.03 0.11
CA ILE A 5 -19.73 0.46 1.23
C ILE A 5 -19.49 1.60 2.23
N LEU A 6 -20.27 1.62 3.31
CA LEU A 6 -19.92 2.33 4.53
C LEU A 6 -18.70 1.62 5.13
N LEU A 7 -17.51 2.17 4.96
CA LEU A 7 -16.33 1.75 5.69
C LEU A 7 -16.42 2.36 7.10
N ILE A 8 -16.70 1.49 8.07
CA ILE A 8 -16.72 1.82 9.49
C ILE A 8 -15.27 2.10 9.92
N PHE A 9 -15.04 3.31 10.41
CA PHE A 9 -13.79 3.75 11.00
C PHE A 9 -13.43 2.87 12.20
N SER A 10 -12.35 2.11 12.07
CA SER A 10 -11.70 1.44 13.20
C SER A 10 -10.19 1.56 13.03
N ILE A 11 -9.67 2.73 13.42
CA ILE A 11 -8.23 2.92 13.61
C ILE A 11 -7.89 2.28 14.95
N PHE A 12 -7.08 1.23 14.92
CA PHE A 12 -6.56 0.58 16.12
C PHE A 12 -5.70 1.57 16.92
N ILE A 13 -6.06 1.77 18.19
CA ILE A 13 -5.37 2.65 19.13
C ILE A 13 -4.16 1.90 19.68
N LEU A 14 -2.95 2.27 19.26
CA LEU A 14 -1.74 2.02 20.05
C LEU A 14 -1.49 3.25 20.93
N SER A 15 -2.00 3.20 22.15
CA SER A 15 -1.78 4.23 23.17
C SER A 15 -0.39 4.07 23.79
N PHE A 16 0.62 4.72 23.20
CA PHE A 16 1.89 4.89 23.91
C PHE A 16 1.81 6.09 24.86
N ASN A 17 1.77 5.80 26.16
CA ASN A 17 2.04 6.76 27.21
C ASN A 17 3.53 7.13 27.18
N VAL A 18 3.91 8.13 26.40
CA VAL A 18 5.23 8.75 26.53
C VAL A 18 5.09 9.98 27.41
N PHE A 19 5.61 9.87 28.64
CA PHE A 19 5.71 10.97 29.59
C PHE A 19 6.58 12.08 28.99
N SER A 20 5.97 13.22 28.64
CA SER A 20 6.73 14.45 28.42
C SER A 20 6.82 15.24 29.72
N ASN A 21 8.04 15.63 30.04
CA ASN A 21 8.42 16.36 31.23
C ASN A 21 7.84 17.79 31.14
N SER A 22 6.63 18.00 31.66
CA SER A 22 5.97 19.30 31.73
C SER A 22 5.14 19.43 33.01
N ASN A 23 5.01 20.68 33.47
CA ASN A 23 4.25 21.13 34.65
C ASN A 23 3.03 20.21 34.94
N PRO A 24 2.88 19.61 36.15
CA PRO A 24 1.85 18.61 36.45
C PRO A 24 0.43 19.02 36.01
N ASN A 25 0.10 20.31 36.12
CA ASN A 25 -1.19 20.89 35.73
C ASN A 25 -1.46 20.86 34.21
N SER A 26 -0.41 20.87 33.37
CA SER A 26 -0.57 20.76 31.90
C SER A 26 -1.02 19.36 31.52
N ASN A 27 -0.46 18.34 32.19
CA ASN A 27 -0.75 16.93 31.95
C ASN A 27 -2.19 16.57 32.37
N GLU A 28 -2.67 17.10 33.51
CA GLU A 28 -4.06 16.87 33.94
C GLU A 28 -5.09 17.53 33.01
N LYS A 29 -4.86 18.80 32.62
CA LYS A 29 -5.72 19.49 31.66
C LYS A 29 -5.75 18.77 30.31
N PHE A 30 -4.61 18.30 29.84
CA PHE A 30 -4.52 17.55 28.59
C PHE A 30 -5.33 16.24 28.65
N LYS A 31 -5.19 15.46 29.73
CA LYS A 31 -5.98 14.24 29.95
C LYS A 31 -7.48 14.53 29.99
N LEU A 32 -7.89 15.60 30.67
CA LEU A 32 -9.30 16.03 30.71
C LEU A 32 -9.83 16.39 29.31
N ALA A 33 -9.05 17.15 28.53
CA ALA A 33 -9.41 17.49 27.15
C ALA A 33 -9.56 16.24 26.27
N LYS A 34 -8.66 15.26 26.42
CA LYS A 34 -8.75 13.98 25.71
C LYS A 34 -10.01 13.20 26.09
N SER A 35 -10.37 13.17 27.38
CA SER A 35 -11.62 12.54 27.82
C SER A 35 -12.86 13.23 27.23
N TYR A 36 -12.88 14.57 27.18
CA TYR A 36 -13.95 15.29 26.50
C TYR A 36 -14.01 14.98 25.01
N LEU A 37 -12.87 14.85 24.34
CA LEU A 37 -12.80 14.46 22.93
C LEU A 37 -13.37 13.05 22.71
N GLU A 38 -13.01 12.07 23.55
CA GLU A 38 -13.55 10.69 23.51
C GLU A 38 -15.08 10.66 23.73
N GLN A 39 -15.58 11.54 24.59
CA GLN A 39 -17.02 11.73 24.84
C GLN A 39 -17.73 12.57 23.77
N LYS A 40 -17.01 13.00 22.71
CA LYS A 40 -17.50 13.91 21.67
C LYS A 40 -17.97 15.27 22.18
N GLU A 41 -17.53 15.68 23.38
CA GLU A 41 -17.74 16.99 23.96
C GLU A 41 -16.75 18.02 23.37
N TYR A 42 -16.82 18.21 22.04
CA TYR A 42 -15.81 18.93 21.27
C TYR A 42 -15.56 20.36 21.76
N VAL A 43 -16.60 21.11 22.15
CA VAL A 43 -16.45 22.48 22.64
C VAL A 43 -15.62 22.55 23.92
N LYS A 44 -15.79 21.58 24.83
CA LYS A 44 -15.02 21.53 26.08
C LYS A 44 -13.58 21.12 25.82
N ALA A 45 -13.36 20.12 24.97
CA ALA A 45 -12.03 19.70 24.55
C ALA A 45 -11.26 20.83 23.85
N GLU A 46 -11.89 21.48 22.86
CA GLU A 46 -11.33 22.60 22.09
C GLU A 46 -10.89 23.75 23.00
N LYS A 47 -11.73 24.14 23.97
CA LYS A 47 -11.38 25.21 24.91
C LYS A 47 -10.08 24.92 25.66
N ILE A 48 -9.92 23.69 26.17
CA ILE A 48 -8.72 23.31 26.92
C ILE A 48 -7.51 23.19 25.98
N TYR A 49 -7.68 22.55 24.82
CA TYR A 49 -6.57 22.42 23.87
C TYR A 49 -6.11 23.78 23.34
N LEU A 50 -6.99 24.76 23.11
CA LEU A 50 -6.61 26.13 22.75
C LEU A 50 -5.81 26.82 23.88
N GLU A 51 -6.15 26.59 25.15
CA GLU A 51 -5.37 27.11 26.29
C GLU A 51 -3.94 26.54 26.31
N LEU A 52 -3.82 25.23 26.09
CA LEU A 52 -2.53 24.52 26.06
C LEU A 52 -1.72 24.88 24.81
N ALA A 53 -2.37 25.02 23.65
CA ALA A 53 -1.74 25.44 22.40
C ALA A 53 -1.14 26.85 22.48
N LYS A 54 -1.78 27.78 23.21
CA LYS A 54 -1.20 29.11 23.50
C LYS A 54 0.12 29.02 24.29
N LYS A 55 0.31 27.95 25.06
CA LYS A 55 1.56 27.63 25.78
C LYS A 55 2.53 26.81 24.93
N LYS A 56 2.26 26.67 23.62
CA LYS A 56 3.03 25.87 22.66
C LYS A 56 3.11 24.38 23.04
N ASP A 57 2.08 23.85 23.69
CA ASP A 57 1.97 22.41 23.90
C ASP A 57 1.66 21.72 22.56
N VAL A 58 2.65 20.99 22.03
CA VAL A 58 2.56 20.35 20.72
C VAL A 58 1.51 19.24 20.66
N HIS A 59 1.29 18.54 21.77
CA HIS A 59 0.27 17.49 21.84
C HIS A 59 -1.12 18.12 21.78
N ALA A 60 -1.34 19.24 22.46
CA ALA A 60 -2.60 19.97 22.38
C ALA A 60 -2.85 20.56 20.98
N ILE A 61 -1.82 21.09 20.34
CA ILE A 61 -1.89 21.58 18.95
C ILE A 61 -2.26 20.43 18.00
N TYR A 62 -1.60 19.27 18.11
CA TYR A 62 -1.94 18.08 17.34
C TYR A 62 -3.40 17.63 17.58
N ASN A 63 -3.83 17.58 18.84
CA ASN A 63 -5.19 17.16 19.18
C ASN A 63 -6.27 18.18 18.74
N LEU A 64 -5.95 19.47 18.59
CA LEU A 64 -6.84 20.41 17.88
C LEU A 64 -7.00 20.01 16.41
N GLY A 65 -5.90 19.67 15.74
CA GLY A 65 -5.94 19.16 14.37
C GLY A 65 -6.87 17.95 14.24
N TYR A 66 -6.69 16.97 15.12
CA TYR A 66 -7.55 15.78 15.19
C TYR A 66 -9.02 16.14 15.44
N LEU A 67 -9.29 16.95 16.46
CA LEU A 67 -10.65 17.38 16.83
C LEU A 67 -11.39 18.09 15.70
N TYR A 68 -10.69 18.91 14.91
CA TYR A 68 -11.30 19.57 13.75
C TYR A 68 -11.50 18.60 12.58
N MET A 69 -10.56 17.69 12.33
CA MET A 69 -10.73 16.63 11.31
C MET A 69 -11.96 15.75 11.60
N GLU A 70 -12.16 15.34 12.86
CA GLU A 70 -13.33 14.56 13.30
C GLU A 70 -14.66 15.30 13.11
N GLN A 71 -14.65 16.63 13.15
CA GLN A 71 -15.81 17.47 12.87
C GLN A 71 -16.01 17.77 11.37
N GLY A 72 -15.14 17.26 10.49
CA GLY A 72 -15.14 17.58 9.06
C GLY A 72 -14.64 19.00 8.75
N LYS A 73 -14.04 19.70 9.72
CA LYS A 73 -13.42 21.03 9.55
C LYS A 73 -12.00 20.87 9.03
N ILE A 74 -11.90 20.47 7.76
CA ILE A 74 -10.65 20.02 7.13
C ILE A 74 -9.57 21.10 7.11
N ILE A 75 -9.93 22.35 6.79
CA ILE A 75 -8.98 23.46 6.66
C ILE A 75 -8.33 23.77 8.02
N GLU A 76 -9.14 23.83 9.08
CA GLU A 76 -8.67 24.04 10.44
C GLU A 76 -7.85 22.85 10.93
N GLY A 77 -8.31 21.63 10.67
CA GLY A 77 -7.59 20.40 11.01
C GLY A 77 -6.18 20.38 10.40
N GLU A 78 -6.09 20.63 9.09
CA GLU A 78 -4.83 20.69 8.35
C GLU A 78 -3.92 21.78 8.91
N LYS A 79 -4.46 22.96 9.22
CA LYS A 79 -3.70 24.08 9.81
C LYS A 79 -3.02 23.66 11.12
N TYR A 80 -3.74 23.04 12.05
CA TYR A 80 -3.17 22.64 13.34
C TYR A 80 -2.19 21.48 13.23
N TYR A 81 -2.45 20.51 12.34
CA TYR A 81 -1.45 19.50 12.04
C TYR A 81 -0.17 20.10 11.45
N LYS A 82 -0.25 21.09 10.54
CA LYS A 82 0.95 21.76 10.02
C LYS A 82 1.76 22.42 11.12
N ILE A 83 1.09 23.14 12.04
CA ILE A 83 1.77 23.77 13.18
C ILE A 83 2.50 22.72 14.03
N ALA A 84 1.84 21.60 14.36
CA ALA A 84 2.47 20.53 15.13
C ALA A 84 3.63 19.86 14.37
N ALA A 85 3.48 19.66 13.05
CA ALA A 85 4.52 19.12 12.19
C ALA A 85 5.73 20.06 12.08
N ASP A 86 5.52 21.37 11.98
CA ASP A 86 6.59 22.38 11.98
C ASP A 86 7.34 22.42 13.32
N MET A 87 6.70 21.98 14.41
CA MET A 87 7.31 21.77 15.73
C MET A 87 8.01 20.40 15.87
N GLY A 88 8.07 19.59 14.80
CA GLY A 88 8.74 18.29 14.80
C GLY A 88 7.91 17.14 15.35
N TYR A 89 6.58 17.28 15.46
CA TYR A 89 5.71 16.23 15.97
C TYR A 89 5.40 15.20 14.88
N ASP A 90 5.86 13.97 15.10
CA ASP A 90 5.86 12.92 14.07
C ASP A 90 4.44 12.47 13.68
N ASP A 91 3.54 12.28 14.65
CA ASP A 91 2.16 11.86 14.36
C ASP A 91 1.43 12.90 13.50
N ALA A 92 1.75 14.20 13.68
CA ALA A 92 1.19 15.26 12.86
C ALA A 92 1.70 15.18 11.41
N MET A 93 3.00 14.94 11.22
CA MET A 93 3.57 14.73 9.89
C MET A 93 2.95 13.49 9.21
N PHE A 94 2.80 12.39 9.95
CA PHE A 94 2.25 11.15 9.41
C PHE A 94 0.78 11.33 9.01
N ASN A 95 -0.03 11.98 9.87
CA ASN A 95 -1.42 12.30 9.54
C ASN A 95 -1.53 13.27 8.35
N LEU A 96 -0.59 14.21 8.19
CA LEU A 96 -0.53 15.06 6.99
C LEU A 96 -0.18 14.25 5.74
N ALA A 97 0.78 13.32 5.82
CA ALA A 97 1.11 12.44 4.71
C ALA A 97 -0.13 11.66 4.24
N MET A 98 -0.82 10.98 5.16
CA MET A 98 -2.06 10.25 4.86
C MET A 98 -3.21 11.16 4.39
N PHE A 99 -3.25 12.39 4.87
CA PHE A 99 -4.22 13.39 4.40
C PHE A 99 -3.95 13.81 2.95
N TYR A 100 -2.69 13.93 2.55
CA TYR A 100 -2.32 14.30 1.17
C TYR A 100 -2.38 13.12 0.20
N ASP A 101 -2.07 11.90 0.63
CA ASP A 101 -2.30 10.67 -0.14
C ASP A 101 -3.76 10.58 -0.61
N ARG A 102 -4.71 10.76 0.31
CA ARG A 102 -6.15 10.76 0.00
C ARG A 102 -6.58 11.85 -0.99
N GLN A 103 -5.83 12.94 -1.05
CA GLN A 103 -6.03 14.01 -2.03
C GLN A 103 -5.24 13.80 -3.32
N LYS A 104 -4.47 12.72 -3.41
CA LYS A 104 -3.53 12.44 -4.50
C LYS A 104 -2.50 13.55 -4.68
N ASN A 105 -2.14 14.22 -3.58
CA ASN A 105 -1.12 15.26 -3.56
C ASN A 105 0.22 14.63 -3.12
N TYR A 106 0.82 13.87 -4.05
CA TYR A 106 2.02 13.08 -3.80
C TYR A 106 3.23 13.94 -3.41
N ASP A 107 3.34 15.18 -3.91
CA ASP A 107 4.44 16.08 -3.54
C ASP A 107 4.44 16.41 -2.04
N LYS A 108 3.28 16.77 -1.49
CA LYS A 108 3.16 17.08 -0.06
C LYS A 108 3.23 15.83 0.80
N GLU A 109 2.64 14.73 0.36
CA GLU A 109 2.77 13.45 1.04
C GLU A 109 4.25 13.07 1.22
N LYS A 110 4.99 13.05 0.10
CA LYS A 110 6.43 12.76 0.05
C LYS A 110 7.23 13.68 0.95
N PHE A 111 6.91 14.99 0.97
CA PHE A 111 7.57 15.94 1.86
C PHE A 111 7.52 15.55 3.34
N TYR A 112 6.36 15.11 3.85
CA TYR A 112 6.25 14.68 5.25
C TYR A 112 6.86 13.30 5.47
N LEU A 113 6.69 12.37 4.52
CA LEU A 113 7.31 11.05 4.60
C LEU A 113 8.84 11.12 4.58
N GLU A 114 9.45 12.02 3.81
CA GLU A 114 10.91 12.23 3.78
C GLU A 114 11.42 12.72 5.14
N LYS A 115 10.70 13.63 5.80
CA LYS A 115 11.06 14.08 7.17
C LYS A 115 11.01 12.93 8.18
N LEU A 116 9.97 12.10 8.13
CA LEU A 116 9.82 10.96 9.03
C LEU A 116 10.82 9.84 8.70
N ALA A 117 11.06 9.60 7.42
CA ALA A 117 12.06 8.65 6.95
C ALA A 117 13.46 9.10 7.38
N ALA A 118 13.79 10.39 7.42
CA ALA A 118 15.06 10.87 7.97
C ALA A 118 15.24 10.52 9.46
N LYS A 119 14.15 10.27 10.19
CA LYS A 119 14.14 9.84 11.60
C LYS A 119 14.12 8.31 11.77
N ASN A 120 14.37 7.54 10.71
CA ASN A 120 14.33 6.07 10.70
C ASN A 120 12.95 5.46 11.05
N GLN A 121 11.86 6.16 10.76
CA GLN A 121 10.53 5.56 10.95
C GLN A 121 10.22 4.58 9.83
N ASN A 122 10.10 3.29 10.16
CA ASN A 122 9.91 2.22 9.19
C ASN A 122 8.66 2.40 8.32
N ASP A 123 7.52 2.76 8.92
CA ASP A 123 6.28 2.98 8.17
C ASP A 123 6.44 4.10 7.13
N ALA A 124 7.12 5.19 7.48
CA ALA A 124 7.36 6.29 6.56
C ALA A 124 8.33 5.91 5.44
N ILE A 125 9.41 5.18 5.77
CA ILE A 125 10.35 4.65 4.76
C ILE A 125 9.63 3.72 3.79
N PHE A 126 8.77 2.84 4.31
CA PHE A 126 8.00 1.89 3.51
C PHE A 126 7.04 2.59 2.55
N GLN A 127 6.25 3.55 3.04
CA GLN A 127 5.34 4.32 2.19
C GLN A 127 6.10 5.15 1.15
N LEU A 128 7.21 5.79 1.55
CA LEU A 128 8.04 6.54 0.62
C LEU A 128 8.63 5.65 -0.48
N ALA A 129 9.03 4.42 -0.14
CA ALA A 129 9.52 3.44 -1.12
C ALA A 129 8.43 3.02 -2.11
N ILE A 130 7.18 2.86 -1.65
CA ILE A 130 6.03 2.59 -2.53
C ILE A 130 5.82 3.73 -3.51
N ILE A 131 5.87 4.99 -3.06
CA ILE A 131 5.72 6.16 -3.93
C ILE A 131 6.81 6.15 -5.01
N TYR A 132 8.08 5.99 -4.64
CA TYR A 132 9.17 5.92 -5.62
C TYR A 132 9.00 4.75 -6.60
N ARG A 133 8.52 3.59 -6.15
CA ARG A 133 8.20 2.45 -7.04
C ARG A 133 7.09 2.79 -8.04
N GLN A 134 6.03 3.46 -7.58
CA GLN A 134 4.90 3.88 -8.43
C GLN A 134 5.31 4.95 -9.44
N GLU A 135 6.23 5.84 -9.08
CA GLU A 135 6.87 6.82 -9.98
C GLU A 135 7.83 6.15 -11.01
N GLY A 136 8.09 4.84 -10.89
CA GLY A 136 9.08 4.13 -11.71
C GLY A 136 10.53 4.40 -11.30
N ASN A 137 10.76 5.08 -10.17
CA ASN A 137 12.08 5.27 -9.60
C ASN A 137 12.48 4.06 -8.73
N TYR A 138 12.66 2.93 -9.40
CA TYR A 138 12.96 1.64 -8.79
C TYR A 138 14.25 1.65 -7.97
N GLN A 139 15.25 2.43 -8.38
CA GLN A 139 16.53 2.52 -7.67
C GLN A 139 16.37 3.16 -6.27
N LYS A 140 15.65 4.28 -6.16
CA LYS A 140 15.35 4.88 -4.85
C LYS A 140 14.45 4.01 -4.00
N ALA A 141 13.49 3.33 -4.61
CA ALA A 141 12.63 2.37 -3.90
C ALA A 141 13.48 1.24 -3.28
N ASP A 142 14.40 0.67 -4.05
CA ASP A 142 15.31 -0.39 -3.57
C ASP A 142 16.20 0.09 -2.43
N GLU A 143 16.74 1.31 -2.49
CA GLU A 143 17.55 1.89 -1.40
C GLU A 143 16.75 1.95 -0.09
N LEU A 144 15.50 2.40 -0.14
CA LEU A 144 14.62 2.51 1.02
C LEU A 144 14.18 1.14 1.54
N TYR A 145 13.79 0.21 0.67
CA TYR A 145 13.45 -1.16 1.09
C TYR A 145 14.65 -1.89 1.69
N ASN A 146 15.85 -1.77 1.10
CA ASN A 146 17.06 -2.37 1.66
C ASN A 146 17.45 -1.76 3.01
N ARG A 147 17.15 -0.47 3.22
CA ARG A 147 17.30 0.16 4.54
C ARG A 147 16.36 -0.46 5.57
N LEU A 148 15.10 -0.74 5.23
CA LEU A 148 14.17 -1.46 6.12
C LEU A 148 14.71 -2.86 6.48
N LEU A 149 15.20 -3.60 5.48
CA LEU A 149 15.75 -4.94 5.71
C LEU A 149 16.97 -4.93 6.63
N LYS A 150 17.83 -3.89 6.56
CA LYS A 150 18.97 -3.72 7.48
C LYS A 150 18.54 -3.54 8.94
N GLU A 151 17.42 -2.86 9.16
CA GLU A 151 16.79 -2.69 10.47
C GLU A 151 15.93 -3.90 10.89
N LYS A 152 16.07 -5.03 10.19
CA LYS A 152 15.33 -6.28 10.42
C LYS A 152 13.81 -6.15 10.27
N TYR A 153 13.33 -5.11 9.59
CA TYR A 153 11.94 -4.99 9.16
C TYR A 153 11.72 -5.90 7.94
N GLN A 154 11.37 -7.16 8.20
CA GLN A 154 11.29 -8.24 7.22
C GLN A 154 9.84 -8.64 6.94
N GLU A 155 9.01 -7.64 6.64
CA GLU A 155 7.60 -7.88 6.28
C GLU A 155 7.48 -8.42 4.85
N SER A 156 6.46 -9.25 4.65
CA SER A 156 6.19 -9.93 3.37
C SER A 156 6.07 -8.95 2.20
N GLU A 157 5.51 -7.77 2.47
CA GLU A 157 5.24 -6.68 1.55
C GLU A 157 6.52 -6.00 1.08
N VAL A 158 7.56 -5.94 1.92
CA VAL A 158 8.87 -5.38 1.54
C VAL A 158 9.50 -6.25 0.46
N PHE A 159 9.49 -7.57 0.66
CA PHE A 159 10.01 -8.52 -0.32
C PHE A 159 9.17 -8.53 -1.60
N TYR A 160 7.84 -8.47 -1.49
CA TYR A 160 6.97 -8.36 -2.65
C TYR A 160 7.31 -7.14 -3.52
N ASN A 161 7.41 -5.96 -2.89
CA ASN A 161 7.70 -4.73 -3.62
C ASN A 161 9.13 -4.68 -4.18
N LEU A 162 10.12 -5.27 -3.49
CA LEU A 162 11.47 -5.48 -4.04
C LEU A 162 11.45 -6.40 -5.26
N GLY A 163 10.65 -7.47 -5.22
CA GLY A 163 10.46 -8.36 -6.37
C GLY A 163 9.91 -7.62 -7.59
N ILE A 164 8.89 -6.79 -7.39
CA ILE A 164 8.33 -5.92 -8.44
C ILE A 164 9.40 -4.96 -8.98
N SER A 165 10.12 -4.28 -8.09
CA SER A 165 11.16 -3.32 -8.45
C SER A 165 12.27 -3.97 -9.29
N CYS A 166 12.73 -5.16 -8.87
CA CYS A 166 13.73 -5.94 -9.59
C CYS A 166 13.22 -6.41 -10.96
N TYR A 167 11.96 -6.84 -11.04
CA TYR A 167 11.32 -7.26 -12.30
C TYR A 167 11.36 -6.14 -13.35
N TYR A 168 10.95 -4.92 -12.99
CA TYR A 168 10.96 -3.78 -13.92
C TYR A 168 12.37 -3.31 -14.28
N GLN A 169 13.34 -3.50 -13.37
CA GLN A 169 14.76 -3.30 -13.65
C GLN A 169 15.39 -4.45 -14.46
N LYS A 170 14.63 -5.48 -14.83
CA LYS A 170 15.10 -6.71 -15.51
C LYS A 170 16.13 -7.52 -14.71
N LYS A 171 16.20 -7.32 -13.39
CA LYS A 171 17.01 -8.11 -12.45
C LYS A 171 16.23 -9.36 -12.05
N TYR A 172 16.05 -10.27 -13.01
CA TYR A 172 15.10 -11.37 -12.88
C TYR A 172 15.45 -12.38 -11.77
N ASP A 173 16.74 -12.68 -11.57
CA ASP A 173 17.16 -13.61 -10.51
C ASP A 173 16.89 -13.04 -9.10
N GLU A 174 17.09 -11.73 -8.92
CA GLU A 174 16.75 -11.03 -7.68
C GLU A 174 15.22 -10.98 -7.48
N ALA A 175 14.47 -10.69 -8.56
CA ALA A 175 13.00 -10.70 -8.51
C ALA A 175 12.45 -12.06 -8.08
N GLU A 176 12.99 -13.15 -8.64
CA GLU A 176 12.63 -14.53 -8.29
C GLU A 176 12.85 -14.77 -6.80
N LYS A 177 14.03 -14.45 -6.28
CA LYS A 177 14.39 -14.60 -4.87
C LYS A 177 13.42 -13.84 -3.96
N TYR A 178 13.10 -12.60 -4.31
CA TYR A 178 12.24 -11.75 -3.51
C TYR A 178 10.77 -12.18 -3.53
N PHE A 179 10.24 -12.59 -4.69
CA PHE A 179 8.89 -13.16 -4.75
C PHE A 179 8.78 -14.47 -3.97
N LEU A 180 9.78 -15.37 -4.07
CA LEU A 180 9.82 -16.59 -3.26
C LEU A 180 9.83 -16.29 -1.76
N LYS A 181 10.57 -15.27 -1.33
CA LYS A 181 10.58 -14.85 0.07
C LYS A 181 9.23 -14.26 0.52
N ALA A 182 8.57 -13.48 -0.33
CA ALA A 182 7.23 -12.97 -0.05
C ALA A 182 6.20 -14.09 0.09
N ILE A 183 6.27 -15.13 -0.75
CA ILE A 183 5.43 -16.34 -0.65
C ILE A 183 5.68 -17.07 0.67
N GLU A 184 6.95 -17.28 1.04
CA GLU A 184 7.34 -17.94 2.29
C GLU A 184 6.75 -17.23 3.52
N LEU A 185 6.66 -15.90 3.47
CA LEU A 185 6.12 -15.07 4.55
C LEU A 185 4.60 -14.88 4.48
N GLY A 186 3.92 -15.48 3.50
CA GLY A 186 2.45 -15.41 3.38
C GLY A 186 1.92 -14.06 2.91
N ASN A 187 2.61 -13.38 1.98
CA ASN A 187 2.14 -12.12 1.42
C ASN A 187 0.79 -12.26 0.70
N ASN A 188 -0.09 -11.28 0.87
CA ASN A 188 -1.46 -11.31 0.34
C ASN A 188 -1.63 -10.64 -1.05
N ASP A 189 -0.57 -10.12 -1.66
CA ASP A 189 -0.60 -9.42 -2.95
C ASP A 189 -0.35 -10.36 -4.16
N ASP A 190 -0.59 -11.66 -3.99
CA ASP A 190 -0.36 -12.72 -4.99
C ASP A 190 1.06 -12.75 -5.59
N PRO A 191 2.14 -12.84 -4.78
CA PRO A 191 3.51 -12.97 -5.30
C PRO A 191 3.69 -14.18 -6.25
N GLU A 192 2.93 -15.27 -6.08
CA GLU A 192 2.93 -16.42 -6.99
C GLU A 192 2.51 -16.04 -8.41
N TYR A 193 1.56 -15.11 -8.55
CA TYR A 193 1.13 -14.65 -9.86
C TYR A 193 2.29 -13.95 -10.57
N ASN A 194 2.91 -12.98 -9.89
CA ASN A 194 4.03 -12.22 -10.47
C ASN A 194 5.25 -13.09 -10.72
N LEU A 195 5.50 -14.09 -9.87
CA LEU A 195 6.54 -15.10 -10.10
C LEU A 195 6.23 -15.94 -11.35
N GLY A 196 4.97 -16.32 -11.56
CA GLY A 196 4.51 -16.96 -12.78
C GLY A 196 4.71 -16.11 -14.03
N ILE A 197 4.39 -14.81 -13.95
CA ILE A 197 4.65 -13.84 -15.04
C ILE A 197 6.15 -13.68 -15.31
N LEU A 198 6.97 -13.57 -14.25
CA LEU A 198 8.43 -13.52 -14.36
C LEU A 198 8.97 -14.71 -15.15
N TYR A 199 8.56 -15.93 -14.80
CA TYR A 199 8.97 -17.12 -15.54
C TYR A 199 8.46 -17.15 -16.98
N LYS A 200 7.23 -16.67 -17.23
CA LYS A 200 6.69 -16.56 -18.59
C LYS A 200 7.55 -15.63 -19.46
N VAL A 201 7.94 -14.47 -18.93
CA VAL A 201 8.80 -13.50 -19.62
C VAL A 201 10.19 -14.08 -19.92
N GLN A 202 10.69 -14.97 -19.07
CA GLN A 202 11.93 -15.70 -19.29
C GLN A 202 11.76 -16.96 -20.18
N GLU A 203 10.57 -17.18 -20.77
CA GLU A 203 10.21 -18.38 -21.55
C GLU A 203 10.37 -19.70 -20.78
N LYS A 204 10.42 -19.63 -19.44
CA LYS A 204 10.46 -20.78 -18.52
C LYS A 204 9.04 -21.32 -18.29
N PHE A 205 8.40 -21.80 -19.37
CA PHE A 205 6.97 -22.13 -19.37
C PHE A 205 6.56 -23.22 -18.38
N ALA A 206 7.43 -24.20 -18.12
CA ALA A 206 7.16 -25.23 -17.10
C ALA A 206 7.04 -24.60 -15.70
N GLN A 207 7.98 -23.73 -15.31
CA GLN A 207 7.88 -22.99 -14.04
C GLN A 207 6.70 -22.02 -14.04
N ALA A 208 6.46 -21.28 -15.12
CA ALA A 208 5.32 -20.36 -15.21
C ALA A 208 3.99 -21.09 -14.96
N LYS A 209 3.77 -22.24 -15.62
CA LYS A 209 2.58 -23.08 -15.42
C LYS A 209 2.45 -23.59 -13.99
N LYS A 210 3.56 -23.96 -13.32
CA LYS A 210 3.56 -24.40 -11.91
C LYS A 210 2.90 -23.38 -10.99
N TYR A 211 3.12 -22.09 -11.21
CA TYR A 211 2.55 -21.01 -10.37
C TYR A 211 1.20 -20.50 -10.89
N LEU A 212 1.01 -20.41 -12.21
CA LEU A 212 -0.20 -19.79 -12.78
C LEU A 212 -1.40 -20.75 -12.85
N ILE A 213 -1.20 -22.06 -13.08
CA ILE A 213 -2.33 -23.02 -13.18
C ILE A 213 -3.14 -23.09 -11.88
N PRO A 214 -2.55 -23.20 -10.68
CA PRO A 214 -3.31 -23.20 -9.44
C PRO A 214 -4.17 -21.93 -9.25
N LEU A 215 -3.64 -20.76 -9.64
CA LEU A 215 -4.38 -19.49 -9.58
C LEU A 215 -5.53 -19.46 -10.59
N ALA A 216 -5.30 -19.95 -11.81
CA ALA A 216 -6.33 -20.10 -12.82
C ALA A 216 -7.46 -21.04 -12.35
N GLN A 217 -7.11 -22.16 -11.71
CA GLN A 217 -8.09 -23.10 -11.14
C GLN A 217 -8.90 -22.48 -10.00
N LYS A 218 -8.28 -21.61 -9.18
CA LYS A 218 -8.97 -20.83 -8.13
C LYS A 218 -9.84 -19.69 -8.67
N GLY A 219 -9.85 -19.45 -9.98
CA GLY A 219 -10.73 -18.48 -10.61
C GLY A 219 -10.07 -17.15 -10.99
N LYS A 220 -8.75 -16.98 -10.83
CA LYS A 220 -8.06 -15.75 -11.25
C LYS A 220 -8.03 -15.67 -12.78
N VAL A 221 -8.80 -14.74 -13.34
CA VAL A 221 -9.00 -14.58 -14.79
C VAL A 221 -7.68 -14.28 -15.50
N ASP A 222 -6.86 -13.38 -14.96
CA ASP A 222 -5.57 -13.04 -15.58
C ASP A 222 -4.61 -14.24 -15.64
N ALA A 223 -4.67 -15.13 -14.64
CA ALA A 223 -3.88 -16.36 -14.66
C ALA A 223 -4.37 -17.32 -15.76
N MET A 224 -5.68 -17.42 -16.00
CA MET A 224 -6.21 -18.23 -17.10
C MET A 224 -5.74 -17.71 -18.46
N ILE A 225 -5.79 -16.40 -18.68
CA ILE A 225 -5.33 -15.76 -19.92
C ILE A 225 -3.83 -16.05 -20.13
N ASN A 226 -3.02 -15.88 -19.08
CA ASN A 226 -1.59 -16.13 -19.16
C ASN A 226 -1.24 -17.60 -19.38
N VAL A 227 -1.95 -18.54 -18.77
CA VAL A 227 -1.79 -19.97 -19.04
C VAL A 227 -2.21 -20.31 -20.47
N GLY A 228 -3.31 -19.74 -20.96
CA GLY A 228 -3.74 -19.88 -22.35
C GLY A 228 -2.66 -19.39 -23.33
N ALA A 229 -2.06 -18.23 -23.04
CA ALA A 229 -0.96 -17.68 -23.83
C ALA A 229 0.27 -18.59 -23.83
N ILE A 230 0.65 -19.13 -22.67
CA ILE A 230 1.77 -20.08 -22.59
C ILE A 230 1.51 -21.31 -23.48
N TYR A 231 0.32 -21.92 -23.41
CA TYR A 231 0.00 -23.07 -24.25
C TYR A 231 -0.05 -22.72 -25.74
N ARG A 232 -0.54 -21.52 -26.10
CA ARG A 232 -0.52 -21.02 -27.48
C ARG A 232 0.91 -20.88 -27.99
N ASP A 233 1.80 -20.32 -27.19
CA ASP A 233 3.22 -20.14 -27.55
C ASP A 233 3.94 -21.50 -27.66
N GLU A 234 3.53 -22.50 -26.87
CA GLU A 234 3.93 -23.92 -27.00
C GLU A 234 3.24 -24.66 -28.17
N LYS A 235 2.35 -24.01 -28.91
CA LYS A 235 1.50 -24.58 -29.98
C LYS A 235 0.53 -25.69 -29.53
N ASP A 236 0.26 -25.78 -28.24
CA ASP A 236 -0.80 -26.62 -27.67
C ASP A 236 -2.13 -25.86 -27.71
N TYR A 237 -2.68 -25.71 -28.92
CA TYR A 237 -3.91 -24.96 -29.15
C TYR A 237 -5.13 -25.55 -28.43
N SER A 238 -5.12 -26.85 -28.13
CA SER A 238 -6.17 -27.51 -27.37
C SER A 238 -6.24 -26.98 -25.93
N ASN A 239 -5.11 -26.98 -25.22
CA ASN A 239 -5.06 -26.41 -23.87
C ASN A 239 -5.17 -24.89 -23.88
N ALA A 240 -4.62 -24.19 -24.88
CA ALA A 240 -4.78 -22.75 -25.02
C ALA A 240 -6.26 -22.35 -25.07
N LYS A 241 -7.04 -22.97 -25.98
CA LYS A 241 -8.49 -22.78 -26.08
C LYS A 241 -9.21 -23.08 -24.78
N LYS A 242 -8.85 -24.18 -24.09
CA LYS A 242 -9.46 -24.54 -22.80
C LYS A 242 -9.35 -23.41 -21.79
N TYR A 243 -8.15 -22.85 -21.59
CA TYR A 243 -7.94 -21.79 -20.60
C TYR A 243 -8.52 -20.44 -21.04
N TYR A 244 -8.44 -20.10 -22.32
CA TYR A 244 -9.12 -18.90 -22.84
C TYR A 244 -10.64 -19.01 -22.70
N LYS A 245 -11.23 -20.18 -22.97
CA LYS A 245 -12.66 -20.43 -22.76
C LYS A 245 -13.04 -20.24 -21.28
N MET A 246 -12.23 -20.75 -20.35
CA MET A 246 -12.46 -20.57 -18.90
C MET A 246 -12.45 -19.08 -18.48
N ALA A 247 -11.61 -18.26 -19.11
CA ALA A 247 -11.55 -16.82 -18.86
C ALA A 247 -12.71 -16.07 -19.54
N MET A 248 -13.06 -16.45 -20.77
CA MET A 248 -14.20 -15.92 -21.54
C MET A 248 -15.53 -16.17 -20.81
N ASP A 249 -15.71 -17.36 -20.22
CA ASP A 249 -16.90 -17.70 -19.42
C ASP A 249 -17.02 -16.85 -18.14
N ARG A 250 -15.94 -16.17 -17.75
CA ARG A 250 -15.92 -15.17 -16.68
C ARG A 250 -15.99 -13.72 -17.19
N GLY A 251 -16.30 -13.54 -18.47
CA GLY A 251 -16.51 -12.24 -19.11
C GLY A 251 -15.24 -11.57 -19.65
N SER A 252 -14.11 -12.28 -19.77
CA SER A 252 -12.91 -11.71 -20.39
C SER A 252 -13.05 -11.61 -21.91
N ARG A 253 -13.16 -10.37 -22.41
CA ARG A 253 -13.13 -10.08 -23.86
C ARG A 253 -11.77 -10.34 -24.49
N GLU A 254 -10.69 -10.12 -23.75
CA GLU A 254 -9.34 -10.44 -24.21
C GLU A 254 -9.22 -11.94 -24.53
N ALA A 255 -9.71 -12.78 -23.63
CA ALA A 255 -9.72 -14.22 -23.84
C ALA A 255 -10.61 -14.66 -25.00
N GLU A 256 -11.73 -13.97 -25.25
CA GLU A 256 -12.60 -14.21 -26.40
C GLU A 256 -11.86 -13.96 -27.72
N VAL A 257 -11.12 -12.86 -27.83
CA VAL A 257 -10.32 -12.53 -29.01
C VAL A 257 -9.25 -13.59 -29.25
N GLU A 258 -8.52 -13.98 -28.21
CA GLU A 258 -7.48 -15.02 -28.30
C GLU A 258 -8.05 -16.39 -28.66
N TYR A 259 -9.20 -16.76 -28.09
CA TYR A 259 -9.90 -18.00 -28.42
C TYR A 259 -10.31 -18.04 -29.90
N ASN A 260 -10.92 -16.97 -30.41
CA ASN A 260 -11.35 -16.87 -31.80
C ASN A 260 -10.17 -16.86 -32.77
N THR A 261 -9.05 -16.25 -32.38
CA THR A 261 -7.81 -16.26 -33.18
C THR A 261 -7.31 -17.69 -33.40
N ILE A 262 -7.35 -18.53 -32.37
CA ILE A 262 -6.94 -19.93 -32.49
C ILE A 262 -7.89 -20.72 -33.42
N LEU A 263 -9.20 -20.47 -33.36
CA LEU A 263 -10.15 -21.13 -34.27
C LEU A 263 -9.86 -20.79 -35.74
N ILE A 264 -9.54 -19.53 -36.03
CA ILE A 264 -9.19 -19.09 -37.39
C ILE A 264 -7.91 -19.78 -37.87
N LEU A 265 -6.89 -19.90 -37.00
CA LEU A 265 -5.64 -20.60 -37.35
C LEU A 265 -5.90 -22.07 -37.72
N GLU A 266 -6.76 -22.76 -36.95
CA GLU A 266 -7.14 -24.15 -37.22
C GLU A 266 -7.93 -24.30 -38.53
N GLU A 267 -8.85 -23.37 -38.83
CA GLU A 267 -9.62 -23.36 -40.08
C GLU A 267 -8.72 -23.16 -41.32
N HIS A 268 -7.61 -22.44 -41.17
CA HIS A 268 -6.68 -22.14 -42.27
C HIS A 268 -5.45 -23.06 -42.32
N GLY A 269 -5.35 -24.04 -41.41
CA GLY A 269 -4.28 -25.04 -41.39
C GLY A 269 -2.87 -24.47 -41.14
N LEU A 270 -2.77 -23.35 -40.42
CA LEU A 270 -1.53 -22.64 -40.09
C LEU A 270 -1.00 -23.00 -38.70
#